data_AF-A0AAV9JKE9-F1
#
_entry.id   AF-A0AAV9JKE9-F1
#
_cell.length_a   1.000
_cell.length_b   1.000
_cell.length_c   1.000
_cell.angle_alpha   90.00
_cell.angle_beta   90.00
_cell.angle_gamma   90.00
#
_symmetry.space_group_name_H-M   'P 1'
#
loop_
_entity.id
_entity.type
_entity.pdbx_description
1 polymer ?
#
loop_
_entity_poly.entity_id
_entity_poly.type
_entity_poly.pdbx_seq_one_letter_code
_entity_poly.pdbx_strand_id
1 'polypeptide(L)'
;MIRSKHLDRNIGSANGGWSGAKGGAFNINAPGQEVLPRTSCMIDRNETIELRFTTSLPAAGRTILGQQAHQILAVNLVALVKQSLLYANLDRAKLKQHVVCAEIQSHLREQLAGNNLISFVANGAVLPRASGASATPMECNKAIPFQSPKDLEVTLTLPDGTTVSGMGICRGITMLAGGGFHGKSTLLEAIQMAIYNHIPGDGRELVVTDPTAVKIRAEDGRSVTEVDISPFITNLPGGRDTKRFSTEDASGSTSMAASIQEALETGCKTLLIDEDSSATNLLVRGQRMQSLIRNEPITPLVTKARALFNQHGVSTVIVIGGLDDWLSVADHVIAMEEYVPRSITAEARTVLHQHPVNVMQDAEYGSLPARKFQVNLGGQRSPYAMRKGFISIKPQVRNAVDDPSEAEAGLDISGLDQLVEVGQSRMIAAALGQKDLLDDAGLDHCLPVSLPHGDLVAVRRLELAAAVSRLRGVVFTH
;
A
#
# COMPACT_ATOMS: atom_id res chain seq x y z
N MET A 1 -9.20 3.12 -23.13
CA MET A 1 -7.96 3.25 -22.33
C MET A 1 -6.79 3.36 -23.30
N ILE A 2 -6.11 4.50 -23.36
CA ILE A 2 -5.00 4.75 -24.30
C ILE A 2 -3.81 3.89 -23.84
N ARG A 3 -3.71 2.65 -24.34
CA ARG A 3 -2.54 1.78 -24.12
C ARG A 3 -1.49 2.06 -25.19
N SER A 4 -0.30 2.44 -24.73
CA SER A 4 0.78 3.13 -25.42
C SER A 4 1.63 2.32 -26.43
N LYS A 5 1.09 1.29 -27.10
CA LYS A 5 1.93 0.46 -28.01
C LYS A 5 1.54 0.42 -29.49
N HIS A 6 0.36 0.91 -29.89
CA HIS A 6 -0.13 0.64 -31.26
C HIS A 6 -0.80 1.80 -32.00
N LEU A 7 -0.73 3.04 -31.49
CA LEU A 7 -1.40 4.17 -32.15
C LEU A 7 -0.61 4.78 -33.32
N ASP A 8 0.61 4.29 -33.59
CA ASP A 8 1.47 4.75 -34.68
C ASP A 8 1.29 3.98 -36.00
N ARG A 9 0.15 3.30 -36.18
CA ARG A 9 -0.06 2.42 -37.35
C ARG A 9 -0.07 3.13 -38.72
N ASN A 10 0.07 4.46 -38.76
CA ASN A 10 0.11 5.25 -39.99
C ASN A 10 1.39 6.11 -40.19
N ILE A 11 2.41 5.98 -39.34
CA ILE A 11 3.76 6.45 -39.67
C ILE A 11 4.59 5.19 -39.86
N GLY A 12 4.97 4.91 -41.11
CA GLY A 12 5.54 3.63 -41.52
C GLY A 12 6.52 3.06 -40.51
N SER A 13 6.27 1.81 -40.09
CA SER A 13 7.23 0.98 -39.37
C SER A 13 8.42 0.68 -40.28
N ALA A 14 9.26 1.68 -40.52
CA ALA A 14 10.55 1.48 -41.15
C ALA A 14 11.53 1.15 -40.02
N ASN A 15 12.12 -0.04 -40.12
CA ASN A 15 13.30 -0.49 -39.39
C ASN A 15 14.46 0.51 -39.56
N GLY A 16 14.42 1.63 -38.85
CA GLY A 16 15.47 2.64 -38.84
C GLY A 16 16.25 2.54 -37.54
N GLY A 17 17.57 2.37 -37.63
CA GLY A 17 18.48 2.48 -36.49
C GLY A 17 18.41 3.85 -35.81
N TRP A 18 19.48 4.24 -35.11
CA TRP A 18 19.52 5.46 -34.27
C TRP A 18 19.08 6.77 -34.98
N SER A 19 19.05 6.79 -36.32
CA SER A 19 18.66 7.87 -37.24
C SER A 19 17.22 7.85 -37.81
N GLY A 20 16.37 6.87 -37.48
CA GLY A 20 14.97 6.84 -37.96
C GLY A 20 14.08 7.94 -37.37
N ALA A 21 12.98 8.29 -38.05
CA ALA A 21 11.99 9.24 -37.52
C ALA A 21 11.44 8.74 -36.17
N LYS A 22 11.65 9.52 -35.11
CA LYS A 22 11.18 9.25 -33.74
C LYS A 22 10.20 10.36 -33.34
N GLY A 23 9.00 10.03 -32.91
CA GLY A 23 7.99 10.99 -32.45
C GLY A 23 6.57 10.44 -32.55
N GLY A 24 5.61 11.08 -31.87
CA GLY A 24 4.17 10.77 -32.01
C GLY A 24 3.55 9.89 -30.92
N ALA A 25 4.36 9.27 -30.07
CA ALA A 25 3.84 8.54 -28.92
C ALA A 25 3.28 9.50 -27.85
N PHE A 26 1.99 9.36 -27.54
CA PHE A 26 1.39 9.97 -26.35
C PHE A 26 1.66 9.07 -25.13
N ASN A 27 2.18 9.67 -24.07
CA ASN A 27 2.42 8.99 -22.80
C ASN A 27 1.65 9.69 -21.69
N ILE A 28 0.77 8.94 -21.04
CA ILE A 28 -0.05 9.37 -19.92
C ILE A 28 0.21 8.42 -18.76
N ASN A 29 0.21 8.93 -17.53
CA ASN A 29 0.24 8.06 -16.35
C ASN A 29 -1.09 7.29 -16.28
N ALA A 30 -1.04 6.04 -16.75
CA ALA A 30 -2.20 5.20 -16.93
C ALA A 30 -2.55 4.45 -15.63
N PRO A 31 -3.85 4.37 -15.27
CA PRO A 31 -4.31 3.63 -14.08
C PRO A 31 -3.91 2.16 -14.09
N GLY A 32 -3.65 1.64 -12.88
CA GLY A 32 -3.65 0.22 -12.58
C GLY A 32 -5.05 -0.37 -12.38
N GLN A 33 -5.15 -1.36 -11.50
CA GLN A 33 -6.42 -1.96 -11.09
C GLN A 33 -7.14 -1.10 -10.05
N GLU A 34 -6.40 -0.26 -9.33
CA GLU A 34 -6.88 0.62 -8.27
C GLU A 34 -7.36 1.97 -8.84
N VAL A 35 -8.47 2.45 -8.28
CA VAL A 35 -9.10 3.73 -8.62
C VAL A 35 -8.62 4.78 -7.64
N LEU A 36 -7.64 5.59 -8.07
CA LEU A 36 -6.98 6.60 -7.26
C LEU A 36 -7.16 8.00 -7.87
N PRO A 37 -7.31 9.05 -7.03
CA PRO A 37 -7.19 10.43 -7.50
C PRO A 37 -5.82 10.67 -8.13
N ARG A 38 -5.78 11.32 -9.29
CA ARG A 38 -4.55 11.52 -10.06
C ARG A 38 -4.60 12.76 -10.94
N THR A 39 -3.45 13.32 -11.25
CA THR A 39 -3.35 14.54 -12.07
C THR A 39 -3.36 14.26 -13.57
N SER A 40 -3.28 13.00 -14.00
CA SER A 40 -3.34 12.65 -15.43
C SER A 40 -4.71 12.93 -16.06
N CYS A 41 -5.77 12.96 -15.25
CA CYS A 41 -7.12 13.32 -15.63
C CYS A 41 -7.83 13.98 -14.44
N MET A 42 -8.22 15.24 -14.59
CA MET A 42 -8.89 16.00 -13.56
C MET A 42 -10.18 16.62 -14.09
N ILE A 43 -11.15 16.79 -13.20
CA ILE A 43 -12.39 17.52 -13.47
C ILE A 43 -12.33 18.76 -12.58
N ASP A 44 -12.31 19.95 -13.19
CA ASP A 44 -12.27 21.20 -12.45
C ASP A 44 -13.67 21.68 -12.04
N ARG A 45 -13.73 22.73 -11.22
CA ARG A 45 -15.00 23.31 -10.74
C ARG A 45 -15.83 23.96 -11.84
N ASN A 46 -15.25 24.21 -13.01
CA ASN A 46 -15.95 24.77 -14.17
C ASN A 46 -16.47 23.66 -15.11
N GLU A 47 -16.55 22.42 -14.62
CA GLU A 47 -16.98 21.24 -15.37
C GLU A 47 -16.10 20.93 -16.60
N THR A 48 -14.84 21.39 -16.59
CA THR A 48 -13.87 21.08 -17.63
C THR A 48 -13.07 19.82 -17.27
N ILE A 49 -12.77 19.02 -18.29
CA ILE A 49 -11.91 17.85 -18.15
C ILE A 49 -10.51 18.24 -18.63
N GLU A 50 -9.54 18.22 -17.70
CA GLU A 50 -8.13 18.42 -18.00
C GLU A 50 -7.44 17.06 -18.11
N LEU A 51 -6.91 16.74 -19.30
CA LEU A 51 -6.02 15.60 -19.49
C LEU A 51 -4.57 16.07 -19.58
N ARG A 52 -3.71 15.47 -18.77
CA ARG A 52 -2.27 15.76 -18.78
C ARG A 52 -1.50 14.56 -19.31
N PHE A 53 -0.72 14.81 -20.35
CA PHE A 53 0.10 13.80 -21.00
C PHE A 53 1.36 14.43 -21.57
N THR A 54 2.31 13.60 -21.95
CA THR A 54 3.52 13.98 -22.66
C THR A 54 3.49 13.43 -24.07
N THR A 55 4.17 14.11 -24.99
CA THR A 55 4.34 13.61 -26.36
C THR A 55 5.73 13.96 -26.87
N SER A 56 6.34 13.01 -27.55
CA SER A 56 7.64 13.22 -28.20
C SER A 56 7.42 13.91 -29.54
N LEU A 57 7.90 15.14 -29.69
CA LEU A 57 7.82 15.87 -30.95
C LEU A 57 8.80 15.31 -32.00
N PRO A 58 8.39 15.22 -33.27
CA PRO A 58 9.19 14.57 -34.30
C PRO A 58 10.34 15.45 -34.78
N ALA A 59 11.52 14.83 -34.91
CA ALA A 59 12.73 15.48 -35.41
C ALA A 59 13.60 14.52 -36.23
N ALA A 60 14.34 15.08 -37.20
CA ALA A 60 15.43 14.42 -37.90
C ALA A 60 16.77 15.02 -37.41
N GLY A 61 17.41 14.35 -36.46
CA GLY A 61 18.55 14.93 -35.74
C GLY A 61 18.11 16.14 -34.91
N ARG A 62 18.60 17.33 -35.26
CA ARG A 62 18.20 18.61 -34.63
C ARG A 62 17.17 19.41 -35.45
N THR A 63 16.72 18.87 -36.58
CA THR A 63 15.76 19.53 -37.47
C THR A 63 14.34 19.13 -37.10
N ILE A 64 13.47 20.10 -36.83
CA ILE A 64 12.05 19.87 -36.51
C ILE A 64 11.30 19.38 -37.75
N LEU A 65 10.52 18.31 -37.61
CA LEU A 65 9.67 17.78 -38.69
C LEU A 65 8.25 18.37 -38.58
N GLY A 66 8.08 19.62 -39.05
CA GLY A 66 6.85 20.39 -38.87
C GLY A 66 5.56 19.72 -39.37
N GLN A 67 5.60 19.08 -40.55
CA GLN A 67 4.43 18.35 -41.08
C GLN A 67 4.02 17.16 -40.19
N GLN A 68 4.99 16.43 -39.65
CA GLN A 68 4.71 15.33 -38.73
C GLN A 68 4.19 15.85 -37.39
N ALA A 69 4.74 16.97 -36.89
CA ALA A 69 4.24 17.60 -35.67
C ALA A 69 2.78 18.06 -35.84
N HIS A 70 2.43 18.63 -36.99
CA HIS A 70 1.04 18.96 -37.33
C HIS A 70 0.14 17.72 -37.33
N GLN A 71 0.57 16.63 -37.97
CA GLN A 71 -0.18 15.37 -37.97
C GLN A 71 -0.44 14.83 -36.55
N ILE A 72 0.57 14.89 -35.67
CA ILE A 72 0.45 14.42 -34.28
C ILE A 72 -0.50 15.32 -33.48
N LEU A 73 -0.27 16.64 -33.48
CA LEU A 73 -0.93 17.57 -32.57
C LEU A 73 -2.30 18.06 -33.07
N ALA A 74 -2.43 18.32 -34.37
CA ALA A 74 -3.65 18.92 -34.93
C ALA A 74 -4.62 17.88 -35.50
N VAL A 75 -4.15 16.68 -35.85
CA VAL A 75 -4.99 15.62 -36.43
C VAL A 75 -5.18 14.47 -35.45
N ASN A 76 -4.10 13.79 -35.05
CA ASN A 76 -4.19 12.58 -34.22
C ASN A 76 -4.72 12.88 -32.82
N LEU A 77 -4.17 13.89 -32.13
CA LEU A 77 -4.61 14.28 -30.79
C LEU A 77 -6.09 14.72 -30.78
N VAL A 78 -6.50 15.53 -31.76
CA VAL A 78 -7.89 15.99 -31.87
C VAL A 78 -8.85 14.82 -32.09
N ALA A 79 -8.47 13.85 -32.93
CA ALA A 79 -9.26 12.63 -33.12
C ALA A 79 -9.36 11.81 -31.83
N LEU A 80 -8.25 11.64 -31.10
CA LEU A 80 -8.24 10.95 -29.81
C LEU A 80 -9.16 11.63 -28.80
N VAL A 81 -9.06 12.95 -28.62
CA VAL A 81 -9.90 13.72 -27.71
C VAL A 81 -11.38 13.54 -28.05
N LYS A 82 -11.75 13.64 -29.34
CA LYS A 82 -13.14 13.42 -29.77
C LYS A 82 -13.62 12.01 -29.42
N GLN A 83 -12.79 10.99 -29.58
CA GLN A 83 -13.15 9.61 -29.28
C GLN A 83 -13.19 9.29 -27.77
N SER A 84 -12.32 9.89 -26.97
CA SER A 84 -12.11 9.51 -25.56
C SER A 84 -12.79 10.41 -24.53
N LEU A 85 -13.08 11.67 -24.85
CA LEU A 85 -13.63 12.64 -23.90
C LEU A 85 -15.07 13.07 -24.20
N LEU A 86 -15.61 12.77 -25.37
CA LEU A 86 -17.00 13.08 -25.69
C LEU A 86 -17.90 11.94 -25.25
N TYR A 87 -18.80 12.19 -24.30
CA TYR A 87 -19.74 11.20 -23.76
C TYR A 87 -20.53 10.45 -24.84
N ALA A 88 -20.90 11.13 -25.92
CA ALA A 88 -21.61 10.52 -27.05
C ALA A 88 -20.82 9.40 -27.76
N ASN A 89 -19.49 9.42 -27.66
CA ASN A 89 -18.58 8.47 -28.29
C ASN A 89 -18.09 7.37 -27.33
N LEU A 90 -18.51 7.41 -26.06
CA LEU A 90 -18.16 6.42 -25.05
C LEU A 90 -19.20 5.31 -24.92
N ASP A 91 -18.75 4.15 -24.46
CA ASP A 91 -19.63 3.08 -24.00
C ASP A 91 -20.28 3.52 -22.68
N ARG A 92 -21.52 4.01 -22.78
CA ARG A 92 -22.27 4.59 -21.66
C ARG A 92 -22.54 3.58 -20.55
N ALA A 93 -22.74 2.31 -20.92
CA ALA A 93 -22.99 1.24 -19.96
C ALA A 93 -21.72 0.97 -19.14
N LYS A 94 -20.56 0.84 -19.79
CA LYS A 94 -19.29 0.66 -19.09
C LYS A 94 -18.89 1.85 -18.22
N LEU A 95 -19.10 3.08 -18.71
CA LEU A 95 -18.83 4.28 -17.92
C LEU A 95 -19.70 4.32 -16.66
N LYS A 96 -21.01 4.08 -16.80
CA LYS A 96 -21.92 4.01 -15.65
C LYS A 96 -21.51 2.90 -14.68
N GLN A 97 -21.20 1.71 -15.19
CA GLN A 97 -20.74 0.59 -14.36
C GLN A 97 -19.47 0.94 -13.58
N HIS A 98 -18.53 1.66 -14.19
CA HIS A 98 -17.30 2.08 -13.53
C HIS A 98 -17.56 3.04 -12.36
N VAL A 99 -18.40 4.05 -12.57
CA VAL A 99 -18.77 5.02 -11.53
C VAL A 99 -19.54 4.34 -10.39
N VAL A 100 -20.59 3.58 -10.72
CA VAL A 100 -21.41 2.87 -9.72
C VAL A 100 -20.58 1.88 -8.91
N CYS A 101 -19.62 1.19 -9.53
CA CYS A 101 -18.72 0.27 -8.83
C CYS A 101 -17.86 0.99 -7.78
N ALA A 102 -17.35 2.19 -8.08
CA ALA A 102 -16.61 2.99 -7.12
C ALA A 102 -17.51 3.50 -5.97
N GLU A 103 -18.74 3.92 -6.27
CA GLU A 103 -19.73 4.35 -5.28
C GLU A 103 -20.12 3.20 -4.33
N ILE A 104 -20.38 2.00 -4.86
CA ILE A 104 -20.65 0.80 -4.06
C ILE A 104 -19.50 0.52 -3.09
N GLN A 105 -18.26 0.58 -3.56
CA GLN A 105 -17.10 0.31 -2.72
C GLN A 105 -16.95 1.33 -1.58
N SER A 106 -17.12 2.61 -1.88
CA SER A 106 -17.12 3.65 -0.85
C SER A 106 -18.24 3.43 0.17
N HIS A 107 -19.46 3.11 -0.28
CA HIS A 107 -20.60 2.85 0.59
C HIS A 107 -20.43 1.61 1.48
N LEU A 108 -19.84 0.54 0.96
CA LEU A 108 -19.51 -0.65 1.75
C LEU A 108 -18.45 -0.32 2.82
N ARG A 109 -17.43 0.46 2.46
CA ARG A 109 -16.36 0.86 3.39
C ARG A 109 -16.89 1.73 4.53
N GLU A 110 -17.83 2.63 4.26
CA GLU A 110 -18.48 3.49 5.26
C GLU A 110 -19.27 2.68 6.31
N GLN A 111 -19.81 1.52 5.92
CA GLN A 111 -20.56 0.64 6.82
C GLN A 111 -19.67 -0.16 7.78
N LEU A 112 -18.36 -0.27 7.54
CA LEU A 112 -17.47 -1.14 8.33
C LEU A 112 -17.47 -0.77 9.82
N ALA A 113 -17.24 0.51 10.13
CA ALA A 113 -17.15 0.97 11.52
C ALA A 113 -18.47 0.77 12.28
N GLY A 114 -19.60 1.07 11.64
CA GLY A 114 -20.94 0.90 12.23
C GLY A 114 -21.31 -0.57 12.50
N ASN A 115 -20.71 -1.50 11.76
CA ASN A 115 -20.89 -2.94 11.92
C ASN A 115 -19.77 -3.61 12.73
N ASN A 116 -18.90 -2.83 13.39
CA ASN A 116 -17.75 -3.34 14.15
C ASN A 116 -16.76 -4.20 13.32
N LEU A 117 -16.62 -3.88 12.03
CA LEU A 117 -15.74 -4.56 11.09
C LEU A 117 -14.49 -3.72 10.79
N ILE A 118 -13.38 -4.41 10.52
CA ILE A 118 -12.18 -3.82 9.91
C ILE A 118 -12.09 -4.12 8.41
N SER A 119 -12.72 -5.20 7.96
CA SER A 119 -12.73 -5.60 6.56
C SER A 119 -13.96 -6.44 6.24
N PHE A 120 -14.40 -6.40 4.99
CA PHE A 120 -15.46 -7.21 4.44
C PHE A 120 -14.98 -7.85 3.13
N VAL A 121 -15.16 -9.16 2.99
CA VAL A 121 -14.79 -9.94 1.80
C VAL A 121 -16.06 -10.58 1.22
N ALA A 122 -16.59 -10.02 0.13
CA ALA A 122 -17.81 -10.52 -0.48
C ALA A 122 -17.70 -11.97 -0.98
N ASN A 123 -18.81 -12.72 -0.85
CA ASN A 123 -18.94 -14.02 -1.51
C ASN A 123 -18.84 -13.86 -3.04
N GLY A 124 -18.15 -14.78 -3.69
CA GLY A 124 -17.88 -14.76 -5.13
C GLY A 124 -16.65 -13.94 -5.55
N ALA A 125 -15.96 -13.27 -4.61
CA ALA A 125 -14.75 -12.51 -4.92
C ALA A 125 -13.63 -13.41 -5.49
N VAL A 126 -12.85 -12.88 -6.42
CA VAL A 126 -11.66 -13.53 -6.99
C VAL A 126 -10.42 -12.85 -6.42
N LEU A 127 -9.89 -13.45 -5.35
CA LEU A 127 -8.72 -12.94 -4.64
C LEU A 127 -7.39 -13.18 -5.36
N PRO A 128 -7.09 -14.39 -5.90
CA PRO A 128 -5.78 -14.66 -6.49
C PRO A 128 -5.55 -13.85 -7.77
N ARG A 129 -4.30 -13.40 -7.95
CA ARG A 129 -3.88 -12.65 -9.14
C ARG A 129 -3.36 -13.60 -10.22
N ALA A 130 -3.28 -13.13 -11.46
CA ALA A 130 -2.85 -13.93 -12.60
C ALA A 130 -1.41 -14.45 -12.46
N SER A 131 -0.54 -13.67 -11.80
CA SER A 131 0.82 -14.08 -11.42
C SER A 131 1.38 -13.11 -10.37
N GLY A 132 2.51 -13.46 -9.73
CA GLY A 132 3.21 -12.54 -8.81
C GLY A 132 3.75 -11.26 -9.45
N ALA A 133 3.72 -11.15 -10.78
CA ALA A 133 4.13 -9.95 -11.52
C ALA A 133 2.93 -9.21 -12.16
N SER A 134 1.71 -9.72 -12.01
CA SER A 134 0.50 -9.11 -12.58
C SER A 134 -0.51 -8.78 -11.50
N ALA A 135 -0.95 -7.53 -11.48
CA ALA A 135 -2.04 -7.11 -10.62
C ALA A 135 -3.41 -7.57 -11.14
N THR A 136 -3.56 -8.18 -12.32
CA THR A 136 -4.87 -8.62 -12.86
C THR A 136 -5.40 -9.89 -12.16
N PRO A 137 -6.72 -10.14 -12.10
CA PRO A 137 -7.24 -11.35 -11.48
C PRO A 137 -6.80 -12.62 -12.22
N MET A 138 -6.69 -13.72 -11.47
CA MET A 138 -6.61 -15.06 -12.05
C MET A 138 -7.88 -15.35 -12.86
N GLU A 139 -7.74 -16.09 -13.95
CA GLU A 139 -8.88 -16.50 -14.79
C GLU A 139 -9.91 -17.30 -13.96
N CYS A 140 -11.20 -17.01 -14.14
CA CYS A 140 -12.25 -17.59 -13.30
C CYS A 140 -12.38 -19.12 -13.39
N ASN A 141 -11.86 -19.74 -14.45
CA ASN A 141 -11.81 -21.20 -14.59
C ASN A 141 -10.68 -21.86 -13.77
N LYS A 142 -9.75 -21.08 -13.22
CA LYS A 142 -8.63 -21.52 -12.38
C LYS A 142 -8.75 -21.05 -10.94
N ALA A 143 -9.44 -19.94 -10.72
CA ALA A 143 -9.66 -19.39 -9.39
C ALA A 143 -10.84 -20.08 -8.69
N ILE A 144 -10.68 -20.34 -7.38
CA ILE A 144 -11.80 -20.69 -6.51
C ILE A 144 -12.42 -19.39 -6.00
N PRO A 145 -13.70 -19.09 -6.30
CA PRO A 145 -14.37 -17.92 -5.76
C PRO A 145 -14.45 -17.98 -4.23
N PHE A 146 -14.23 -16.85 -3.59
CA PHE A 146 -14.27 -16.74 -2.14
C PHE A 146 -15.69 -17.05 -1.63
N GLN A 147 -15.77 -17.82 -0.56
CA GLN A 147 -17.03 -18.11 0.13
C GLN A 147 -16.82 -17.98 1.63
N SER A 148 -17.60 -17.11 2.27
CA SER A 148 -17.55 -16.89 3.72
C SER A 148 -17.91 -18.16 4.49
N PRO A 149 -17.22 -18.44 5.61
CA PRO A 149 -17.75 -19.38 6.59
C PRO A 149 -19.01 -18.76 7.23
N LYS A 150 -20.02 -19.60 7.51
CA LYS A 150 -21.32 -19.17 8.04
C LYS A 150 -21.19 -18.34 9.32
N ASP A 151 -20.25 -18.71 10.20
CA ASP A 151 -20.06 -18.07 11.50
C ASP A 151 -19.51 -16.64 11.42
N LEU A 152 -18.93 -16.26 10.28
CA LEU A 152 -18.38 -14.92 10.03
C LEU A 152 -19.13 -14.22 8.90
N GLU A 153 -20.23 -14.80 8.40
CA GLU A 153 -21.00 -14.22 7.31
C GLU A 153 -21.84 -13.05 7.83
N VAL A 154 -21.61 -11.89 7.23
CA VAL A 154 -22.37 -10.66 7.47
C VAL A 154 -22.98 -10.19 6.16
N THR A 155 -24.03 -9.38 6.26
CA THR A 155 -24.71 -8.81 5.10
C THR A 155 -24.67 -7.30 5.19
N LEU A 156 -24.14 -6.66 4.15
CA LEU A 156 -24.09 -5.20 4.01
C LEU A 156 -25.07 -4.74 2.95
N THR A 157 -25.48 -3.47 3.04
CA THR A 157 -26.42 -2.86 2.09
C THR A 157 -25.67 -2.17 0.96
N LEU A 158 -26.25 -2.20 -0.24
CA LEU A 158 -25.78 -1.46 -1.41
C LEU A 158 -26.58 -0.15 -1.56
N PRO A 159 -26.06 0.86 -2.29
CA PRO A 159 -26.73 2.15 -2.45
C PRO A 159 -28.15 2.07 -3.04
N ASP A 160 -28.47 1.02 -3.78
CA ASP A 160 -29.81 0.78 -4.36
C ASP A 160 -30.77 0.04 -3.42
N GLY A 161 -30.36 -0.23 -2.17
CA GLY A 161 -31.14 -0.94 -1.16
C GLY A 161 -31.06 -2.47 -1.28
N THR A 162 -30.36 -3.01 -2.28
CA THR A 162 -30.05 -4.44 -2.30
C THR A 162 -28.94 -4.79 -1.30
N THR A 163 -28.62 -6.07 -1.15
CA THR A 163 -27.65 -6.53 -0.14
C THR A 163 -26.58 -7.44 -0.74
N VAL A 164 -25.41 -7.43 -0.13
CA VAL A 164 -24.30 -8.35 -0.44
C VAL A 164 -23.86 -9.06 0.85
N SER A 165 -23.71 -10.38 0.77
CA SER A 165 -23.21 -11.21 1.87
C SER A 165 -21.76 -11.61 1.65
N GLY A 166 -21.02 -11.76 2.74
CA GLY A 166 -19.60 -12.08 2.70
C GLY A 166 -19.01 -12.20 4.10
N MET A 167 -17.71 -12.44 4.18
CA MET A 167 -17.01 -12.60 5.44
C MET A 167 -16.72 -11.22 6.06
N GLY A 168 -17.23 -10.99 7.27
CA GLY A 168 -16.87 -9.85 8.08
C GLY A 168 -15.68 -10.17 8.98
N ILE A 169 -14.62 -9.37 8.89
CA ILE A 169 -13.50 -9.43 9.84
C ILE A 169 -13.76 -8.38 10.91
N CYS A 170 -14.07 -8.83 12.13
CA CYS A 170 -14.39 -7.96 13.26
C CYS A 170 -13.16 -7.22 13.79
N ARG A 171 -13.40 -6.09 14.47
CA ARG A 171 -12.37 -5.42 15.29
C ARG A 171 -11.86 -6.38 16.37
N GLY A 172 -10.55 -6.37 16.60
CA GLY A 172 -9.87 -7.29 17.51
C GLY A 172 -8.64 -7.92 16.88
N ILE A 173 -8.29 -9.12 17.33
CA ILE A 173 -7.15 -9.89 16.82
C ILE A 173 -7.70 -11.07 16.01
N THR A 174 -7.47 -11.06 14.70
CA THR A 174 -7.83 -12.17 13.80
C THR A 174 -6.58 -12.88 13.31
N MET A 175 -6.53 -14.19 13.50
CA MET A 175 -5.46 -15.05 13.02
C MET A 175 -5.92 -15.81 11.77
N LEU A 176 -5.15 -15.70 10.70
CA LEU A 176 -5.30 -16.49 9.47
C LEU A 176 -4.30 -17.65 9.51
N ALA A 177 -4.80 -18.86 9.70
CA ALA A 177 -4.04 -20.09 9.85
C ALA A 177 -4.20 -21.03 8.64
N GLY A 178 -3.45 -22.13 8.62
CA GLY A 178 -3.53 -23.16 7.58
C GLY A 178 -2.18 -23.53 6.97
N GLY A 179 -2.16 -24.59 6.16
CA GLY A 179 -0.94 -25.09 5.52
C GLY A 179 -0.32 -24.10 4.52
N GLY A 180 0.94 -24.34 4.15
CA GLY A 180 1.60 -23.61 3.06
C GLY A 180 0.87 -23.83 1.73
N PHE A 181 0.71 -22.78 0.92
CA PHE A 181 -0.02 -22.80 -0.37
C PHE A 181 -1.55 -22.92 -0.31
N HIS A 182 -2.20 -22.77 0.85
CA HIS A 182 -3.67 -22.81 0.95
C HIS A 182 -4.37 -21.45 0.78
N GLY A 183 -3.66 -20.37 0.45
CA GLY A 183 -4.26 -19.06 0.14
C GLY A 183 -4.31 -18.03 1.28
N LYS A 184 -3.58 -18.25 2.40
CA LYS A 184 -3.52 -17.30 3.53
C LYS A 184 -3.02 -15.91 3.13
N SER A 185 -1.84 -15.84 2.52
CA SER A 185 -1.24 -14.57 2.08
C SER A 185 -2.06 -13.94 0.95
N THR A 186 -2.71 -14.74 0.09
CA THR A 186 -3.65 -14.23 -0.93
C THR A 186 -4.84 -13.51 -0.29
N LEU A 187 -5.42 -14.07 0.77
CA LEU A 187 -6.51 -13.42 1.52
C LEU A 187 -6.01 -12.14 2.20
N LEU A 188 -4.87 -12.18 2.87
CA LEU A 188 -4.29 -11.00 3.52
C LEU A 188 -3.94 -9.90 2.52
N GLU A 189 -3.40 -10.24 1.35
CA GLU A 189 -3.07 -9.28 0.28
C GLU A 189 -4.34 -8.63 -0.28
N ALA A 190 -5.44 -9.39 -0.44
CA ALA A 190 -6.72 -8.83 -0.83
C ALA A 190 -7.24 -7.83 0.21
N ILE A 191 -7.18 -8.17 1.51
CA ILE A 191 -7.54 -7.27 2.62
C ILE A 191 -6.64 -6.03 2.63
N GLN A 192 -5.34 -6.20 2.38
CA GLN A 192 -4.34 -5.13 2.33
C GLN A 192 -4.63 -4.12 1.23
N MET A 193 -5.02 -4.57 0.03
CA MET A 193 -5.28 -3.70 -1.11
C MET A 193 -6.70 -3.12 -1.12
N ALA A 194 -7.63 -3.72 -0.38
CA ALA A 194 -9.02 -3.26 -0.22
C ALA A 194 -9.19 -1.93 0.54
N ILE A 195 -8.07 -1.32 0.96
CA ILE A 195 -8.00 0.11 1.32
C ILE A 195 -8.33 1.01 0.13
N TYR A 196 -8.10 0.53 -1.09
CA TYR A 196 -8.39 1.22 -2.35
C TYR A 196 -9.65 0.66 -2.99
N ASN A 197 -10.30 1.50 -3.79
CA ASN A 197 -11.33 1.02 -4.71
C ASN A 197 -10.64 0.35 -5.91
N HIS A 198 -11.27 -0.67 -6.48
CA HIS A 198 -10.81 -1.41 -7.65
C HIS A 198 -11.78 -1.23 -8.82
N ILE A 199 -11.25 -1.39 -10.04
CA ILE A 199 -12.07 -1.34 -11.26
C ILE A 199 -13.07 -2.52 -11.34
N PRO A 200 -14.20 -2.37 -12.07
CA PRO A 200 -15.10 -3.49 -12.34
C PRO A 200 -14.37 -4.68 -12.99
N GLY A 201 -14.61 -5.89 -12.50
CA GLY A 201 -13.99 -7.12 -13.00
C GLY A 201 -12.59 -7.37 -12.46
N ASP A 202 -12.15 -6.64 -11.42
CA ASP A 202 -10.89 -6.90 -10.71
C ASP A 202 -10.91 -8.19 -9.88
N GLY A 203 -12.09 -8.65 -9.49
CA GLY A 203 -12.30 -9.74 -8.54
C GLY A 203 -12.36 -9.29 -7.08
N ARG A 204 -11.77 -8.13 -6.75
CA ARG A 204 -11.72 -7.57 -5.38
C ARG A 204 -12.57 -6.31 -5.21
N GLU A 205 -13.39 -5.94 -6.20
CA GLU A 205 -14.21 -4.72 -6.17
C GLU A 205 -15.32 -4.72 -5.12
N LEU A 206 -15.58 -5.82 -4.43
CA LEU A 206 -16.49 -5.87 -3.26
C LEU A 206 -15.75 -6.32 -1.99
N VAL A 207 -14.43 -6.21 -2.00
CA VAL A 207 -13.57 -6.38 -0.83
C VAL A 207 -13.18 -4.99 -0.35
N VAL A 208 -13.55 -4.65 0.89
CA VAL A 208 -13.28 -3.32 1.46
C VAL A 208 -12.62 -3.46 2.83
N THR A 209 -11.66 -2.60 3.12
CA THR A 209 -10.94 -2.56 4.39
C THR A 209 -10.91 -1.14 4.92
N ASP A 210 -10.85 -1.01 6.25
CA ASP A 210 -10.53 0.22 6.97
C ASP A 210 -9.41 1.00 6.25
N PRO A 211 -9.64 2.25 5.83
CA PRO A 211 -8.67 3.02 5.06
C PRO A 211 -7.38 3.32 5.84
N THR A 212 -7.39 3.12 7.17
CA THR A 212 -6.22 3.30 8.03
C THR A 212 -5.39 2.03 8.24
N ALA A 213 -5.74 0.92 7.59
CA ALA A 213 -5.00 -0.33 7.71
C ALA A 213 -3.60 -0.24 7.08
N VAL A 214 -2.60 -0.70 7.84
CA VAL A 214 -1.18 -0.67 7.44
C VAL A 214 -0.59 -2.08 7.46
N LYS A 215 0.05 -2.46 6.36
CA LYS A 215 0.90 -3.66 6.29
C LYS A 215 2.22 -3.40 6.99
N ILE A 216 2.55 -4.26 7.96
CA ILE A 216 3.82 -4.24 8.68
C ILE A 216 4.68 -5.43 8.22
N ARG A 217 5.96 -5.17 8.00
CA ARG A 217 6.99 -6.15 7.63
C ARG A 217 8.34 -5.76 8.20
N ALA A 218 9.29 -6.68 8.18
CA ALA A 218 10.67 -6.40 8.54
C ALA A 218 11.38 -5.70 7.37
N GLU A 219 12.23 -4.73 7.68
CA GLU A 219 13.00 -3.93 6.73
C GLU A 219 14.45 -3.79 7.22
N ASP A 220 15.22 -4.86 7.06
CA ASP A 220 16.62 -4.89 7.48
C ASP A 220 17.43 -3.81 6.73
N GLY A 221 18.25 -3.06 7.47
CA GLY A 221 19.10 -1.99 6.94
C GLY A 221 18.45 -0.62 6.74
N ARG A 222 17.14 -0.46 7.05
CA ARG A 222 16.50 0.87 6.99
C ARG A 222 17.03 1.79 8.09
N SER A 223 16.95 3.09 7.85
CA SER A 223 17.16 4.08 8.90
C SER A 223 15.92 4.20 9.79
N VAL A 224 16.16 4.54 11.06
CA VAL A 224 15.17 4.89 12.07
C VAL A 224 15.71 6.10 12.81
N THR A 225 14.88 7.12 13.04
CA THR A 225 15.31 8.36 13.70
C THR A 225 14.32 8.77 14.79
N GLU A 226 14.80 8.82 16.03
CA GLU A 226 14.08 9.30 17.21
C GLU A 226 12.73 8.62 17.48
N VAL A 227 12.61 7.31 17.19
CA VAL A 227 11.35 6.56 17.44
C VAL A 227 11.37 5.96 18.85
N ASP A 228 10.24 6.06 19.56
CA ASP A 228 10.04 5.30 20.79
C ASP A 228 9.70 3.85 20.48
N ILE A 229 10.69 2.96 20.58
CA ILE A 229 10.53 1.50 20.42
C ILE A 229 10.47 0.78 21.77
N SER A 230 10.43 1.51 22.89
CA SER A 230 10.46 0.94 24.24
C SER A 230 9.31 -0.03 24.56
N PRO A 231 8.13 0.03 23.91
CA PRO A 231 7.10 -1.01 24.08
C PRO A 231 7.54 -2.41 23.64
N PHE A 232 8.51 -2.50 22.72
CA PHE A 232 8.97 -3.76 22.13
C PHE A 232 10.43 -4.07 22.45
N ILE A 233 11.26 -3.07 22.72
CA ILE A 233 12.70 -3.25 22.86
C ILE A 233 13.18 -2.47 24.08
N THR A 234 13.78 -3.19 25.02
CA THR A 234 14.36 -2.64 26.25
C THR A 234 15.84 -2.99 26.33
N ASN A 235 16.63 -2.27 27.13
CA ASN A 235 18.00 -2.67 27.51
C ASN A 235 18.92 -3.03 26.32
N LEU A 236 18.95 -2.21 25.28
CA LEU A 236 19.83 -2.44 24.14
C LEU A 236 21.32 -2.45 24.56
N PRO A 237 22.17 -3.27 23.89
CA PRO A 237 23.60 -3.27 24.13
C PRO A 237 24.19 -1.86 24.00
N GLY A 238 25.08 -1.51 24.93
CA GLY A 238 25.70 -0.18 24.99
C GLY A 238 24.79 0.91 25.57
N GLY A 239 23.64 0.56 26.16
CA GLY A 239 22.76 1.51 26.86
C GLY A 239 22.08 2.50 25.92
N ARG A 240 21.85 2.12 24.66
CA ARG A 240 21.15 2.97 23.69
C ARG A 240 19.73 3.27 24.16
N ASP A 241 19.31 4.51 23.98
CA ASP A 241 17.97 4.96 24.34
C ASP A 241 16.92 4.30 23.43
N THR A 242 15.96 3.60 24.03
CA THR A 242 14.86 2.95 23.32
C THR A 242 13.62 3.84 23.21
N LYS A 243 13.55 4.93 23.98
CA LYS A 243 12.47 5.94 23.87
C LYS A 243 12.72 6.96 22.76
N ARG A 244 13.97 7.10 22.35
CA ARG A 244 14.44 7.98 21.28
C ARG A 244 15.45 7.24 20.41
N PHE A 245 15.01 6.09 19.88
CA PHE A 245 15.90 5.19 19.16
C PHE A 245 16.22 5.73 17.76
N SER A 246 17.52 5.76 17.46
CA SER A 246 18.07 6.18 16.18
C SER A 246 19.13 5.19 15.70
N THR A 247 19.07 4.79 14.43
CA THR A 247 20.07 3.95 13.75
C THR A 247 20.01 4.16 12.24
N GLU A 248 21.16 4.05 11.57
CA GLU A 248 21.25 4.03 10.10
C GLU A 248 21.13 2.60 9.53
N ASP A 249 21.18 1.59 10.40
CA ASP A 249 21.19 0.17 10.05
C ASP A 249 20.36 -0.59 11.08
N ALA A 250 19.04 -0.62 10.87
CA ALA A 250 18.11 -1.31 11.76
C ALA A 250 18.06 -2.81 11.43
N SER A 251 18.14 -3.66 12.45
CA SER A 251 17.84 -5.09 12.31
C SER A 251 16.37 -5.34 11.96
N GLY A 252 16.04 -6.54 11.46
CA GLY A 252 14.65 -6.94 11.17
C GLY A 252 13.63 -6.68 12.30
N SER A 253 13.98 -6.93 13.57
CA SER A 253 13.06 -6.69 14.70
C SER A 253 12.97 -5.21 15.09
N THR A 254 14.09 -4.48 15.07
CA THR A 254 14.09 -3.04 15.40
C THR A 254 13.39 -2.22 14.31
N SER A 255 13.59 -2.54 13.04
CA SER A 255 12.87 -1.93 11.91
C SER A 255 11.38 -2.19 11.98
N MET A 256 10.95 -3.42 12.29
CA MET A 256 9.54 -3.74 12.43
C MET A 256 8.92 -3.06 13.66
N ALA A 257 9.60 -3.02 14.81
CA ALA A 257 9.13 -2.30 15.99
C ALA A 257 8.95 -0.80 15.70
N ALA A 258 9.91 -0.19 15.01
CA ALA A 258 9.81 1.20 14.56
C ALA A 258 8.62 1.39 13.60
N SER A 259 8.46 0.51 12.60
CA SER A 259 7.33 0.58 11.65
C SER A 259 5.96 0.50 12.34
N ILE A 260 5.81 -0.34 13.39
CA ILE A 260 4.56 -0.38 14.18
C ILE A 260 4.34 0.97 14.85
N GLN A 261 5.35 1.52 15.53
CA GLN A 261 5.25 2.78 16.26
C GLN A 261 4.95 3.97 15.34
N GLU A 262 5.61 4.03 14.18
CA GLU A 262 5.36 5.02 13.12
C GLU A 262 3.93 4.92 12.55
N ALA A 263 3.42 3.69 12.34
CA ALA A 263 2.05 3.49 11.89
C ALA A 263 1.03 3.94 12.95
N LEU A 264 1.29 3.67 14.22
CA LEU A 264 0.42 4.09 15.33
C LEU A 264 0.40 5.61 15.51
N GLU A 265 1.56 6.25 15.45
CA GLU A 265 1.74 7.71 15.47
C GLU A 265 0.93 8.41 14.38
N THR A 266 0.80 7.78 13.21
CA THR A 266 0.10 8.32 12.04
C THR A 266 -1.39 7.95 12.00
N GLY A 267 -1.88 7.31 13.08
CA GLY A 267 -3.30 7.04 13.33
C GLY A 267 -3.82 5.74 12.71
N CYS A 268 -2.96 4.76 12.43
CA CYS A 268 -3.36 3.42 12.03
C CYS A 268 -4.34 2.79 13.05
N LYS A 269 -5.40 2.15 12.56
CA LYS A 269 -6.35 1.38 13.40
C LYS A 269 -6.34 -0.12 13.13
N THR A 270 -5.59 -0.59 12.13
CA THR A 270 -5.48 -2.01 11.81
C THR A 270 -4.06 -2.36 11.33
N LEU A 271 -3.37 -3.25 12.04
CA LEU A 271 -2.09 -3.82 11.62
C LEU A 271 -2.35 -5.10 10.82
N LEU A 272 -1.78 -5.18 9.62
CA LEU A 272 -1.78 -6.38 8.79
C LEU A 272 -0.37 -6.98 8.81
N ILE A 273 -0.24 -8.25 9.18
CA ILE A 273 1.06 -8.90 9.41
C ILE A 273 1.06 -10.25 8.70
N ASP A 274 2.17 -10.57 8.01
CA ASP A 274 2.41 -11.91 7.47
C ASP A 274 3.72 -12.44 8.03
N GLU A 275 3.66 -13.60 8.70
CA GLU A 275 4.80 -14.29 9.29
C GLU A 275 5.98 -14.39 8.31
N ASP A 276 5.71 -14.69 7.04
CA ASP A 276 6.75 -14.92 6.01
C ASP A 276 7.58 -13.66 5.70
N SER A 277 7.05 -12.47 6.01
CA SER A 277 7.70 -11.17 5.80
C SER A 277 8.13 -10.49 7.10
N SER A 278 8.09 -11.23 8.22
CA SER A 278 8.24 -10.68 9.56
C SER A 278 9.51 -11.11 10.27
N ALA A 279 9.90 -10.34 11.28
CA ALA A 279 10.94 -10.75 12.22
C ALA A 279 10.32 -11.66 13.28
N THR A 280 10.57 -12.98 13.19
CA THR A 280 9.94 -13.99 14.07
C THR A 280 10.15 -13.69 15.55
N ASN A 281 11.34 -13.20 15.94
CA ASN A 281 11.69 -12.81 17.30
C ASN A 281 10.88 -11.61 17.83
N LEU A 282 10.32 -10.77 16.95
CA LEU A 282 9.38 -9.74 17.35
C LEU A 282 7.94 -10.27 17.39
N LEU A 283 7.57 -11.28 16.60
CA LEU A 283 6.21 -11.81 16.64
C LEU A 283 5.94 -12.61 17.91
N VAL A 284 6.86 -13.52 18.25
CA VAL A 284 6.69 -14.47 19.35
C VAL A 284 8.02 -14.79 20.02
N ARG A 285 7.93 -15.49 21.16
CA ARG A 285 9.11 -16.01 21.83
C ARG A 285 8.79 -17.31 22.55
N GLY A 286 9.30 -18.41 22.00
CA GLY A 286 9.06 -19.74 22.56
C GLY A 286 9.55 -19.90 24.00
N GLN A 287 8.76 -20.60 24.81
CA GLN A 287 9.00 -20.81 26.24
C GLN A 287 10.38 -21.41 26.54
N ARG A 288 10.89 -22.32 25.70
CA ARG A 288 12.22 -22.92 25.87
C ARG A 288 13.34 -21.88 25.76
N MET A 289 13.22 -20.95 24.80
CA MET A 289 14.20 -19.87 24.64
C MET A 289 14.13 -18.87 25.77
N GLN A 290 12.94 -18.61 26.33
CA GLN A 290 12.80 -17.78 27.55
C GLN A 290 13.52 -18.40 28.75
N SER A 291 13.45 -19.73 28.90
CA SER A 291 14.16 -20.44 29.98
C SER A 291 15.67 -20.42 29.84
N LEU A 292 16.19 -20.42 28.60
CA LEU A 292 17.63 -20.44 28.31
C LEU A 292 18.24 -19.03 28.32
N ILE A 293 17.57 -18.04 27.74
CA ILE A 293 18.05 -16.67 27.61
C ILE A 293 17.19 -15.78 28.50
N ARG A 294 17.66 -15.42 29.69
CA ARG A 294 16.84 -14.62 30.62
C ARG A 294 16.81 -13.14 30.26
N ASN A 295 17.91 -12.60 29.74
CA ASN A 295 18.08 -11.18 29.45
C ASN A 295 17.91 -10.90 27.95
N GLU A 296 16.70 -11.14 27.43
CA GLU A 296 16.35 -10.79 26.06
C GLU A 296 15.74 -9.39 26.02
N PRO A 297 16.30 -8.46 25.23
CA PRO A 297 15.78 -7.09 25.12
C PRO A 297 14.40 -6.99 24.46
N ILE A 298 14.01 -7.99 23.66
CA ILE A 298 12.79 -7.94 22.84
C ILE A 298 11.58 -8.48 23.60
N THR A 299 10.56 -7.62 23.72
CA THR A 299 9.19 -7.95 24.12
C THR A 299 8.37 -8.29 22.87
N PRO A 300 7.90 -9.53 22.69
CA PRO A 300 7.19 -9.95 21.49
C PRO A 300 5.83 -9.29 21.34
N LEU A 301 5.41 -9.00 20.10
CA LEU A 301 4.12 -8.41 19.76
C LEU A 301 2.94 -9.21 20.30
N VAL A 302 3.01 -10.55 20.32
CA VAL A 302 1.94 -11.40 20.89
C VAL A 302 1.62 -11.05 22.36
N THR A 303 2.58 -10.50 23.12
CA THR A 303 2.37 -10.06 24.52
C THR A 303 1.70 -8.69 24.63
N LYS A 304 1.85 -7.85 23.59
CA LYS A 304 1.36 -6.46 23.52
C LYS A 304 0.06 -6.32 22.72
N ALA A 305 -0.24 -7.24 21.83
CA ALA A 305 -1.34 -7.13 20.87
C ALA A 305 -2.69 -6.89 21.55
N ARG A 306 -2.97 -7.58 22.67
CA ARG A 306 -4.22 -7.37 23.42
C ARG A 306 -4.27 -6.00 24.09
N ALA A 307 -3.18 -5.56 24.72
CA ALA A 307 -3.11 -4.24 25.33
C ALA A 307 -3.28 -3.13 24.28
N LEU A 308 -2.64 -3.28 23.12
CA LEU A 308 -2.76 -2.37 21.99
C LEU A 308 -4.22 -2.22 21.54
N PHE A 309 -4.94 -3.34 21.38
CA PHE A 309 -6.35 -3.32 21.04
C PHE A 309 -7.20 -2.66 22.14
N ASN A 310 -7.03 -3.06 23.39
CA ASN A 310 -7.86 -2.58 24.50
C ASN A 310 -7.66 -1.08 24.79
N GLN A 311 -6.43 -0.57 24.67
CA GLN A 311 -6.09 0.81 25.04
C GLN A 311 -6.21 1.80 23.87
N HIS A 312 -5.92 1.35 22.63
CA HIS A 312 -5.83 2.23 21.47
C HIS A 312 -6.83 1.88 20.35
N GLY A 313 -7.59 0.79 20.52
CA GLY A 313 -8.60 0.33 19.57
C GLY A 313 -8.02 -0.17 18.24
N VAL A 314 -6.72 -0.53 18.23
CA VAL A 314 -6.00 -0.98 17.04
C VAL A 314 -6.09 -2.49 16.90
N SER A 315 -6.68 -2.94 15.81
CA SER A 315 -6.89 -4.35 15.49
C SER A 315 -5.65 -4.96 14.84
N THR A 316 -5.54 -6.29 14.87
CA THR A 316 -4.45 -7.02 14.21
C THR A 316 -5.03 -8.15 13.37
N VAL A 317 -4.68 -8.20 12.09
CA VAL A 317 -4.88 -9.38 11.23
C VAL A 317 -3.52 -9.97 10.92
N ILE A 318 -3.30 -11.22 11.32
CA ILE A 318 -2.00 -11.86 11.18
C ILE A 318 -2.12 -13.20 10.45
N VAL A 319 -1.32 -13.38 9.40
CA VAL A 319 -1.11 -14.70 8.79
C VAL A 319 -0.01 -15.42 9.55
N ILE A 320 -0.34 -16.64 9.99
CA ILE A 320 0.56 -17.53 10.72
C ILE A 320 0.60 -18.89 10.02
N GLY A 321 1.80 -19.40 9.81
CA GLY A 321 2.10 -20.75 9.32
C GLY A 321 2.54 -21.71 10.43
N GLY A 322 3.22 -21.22 11.48
CA GLY A 322 3.84 -22.11 12.48
C GLY A 322 3.84 -21.64 13.94
N LEU A 323 3.33 -20.43 14.23
CA LEU A 323 3.41 -19.83 15.58
C LEU A 323 2.11 -20.01 16.36
N ASP A 324 2.08 -20.95 17.29
CA ASP A 324 0.89 -21.30 18.09
C ASP A 324 0.58 -20.28 19.22
N ASP A 325 1.57 -19.51 19.69
CA ASP A 325 1.39 -18.48 20.72
C ASP A 325 0.25 -17.51 20.44
N TRP A 326 0.00 -17.17 19.17
CA TRP A 326 -1.04 -16.24 18.75
C TRP A 326 -2.46 -16.76 18.98
N LEU A 327 -2.66 -18.07 19.08
CA LEU A 327 -3.96 -18.65 19.42
C LEU A 327 -4.46 -18.12 20.77
N SER A 328 -3.54 -17.89 21.72
CA SER A 328 -3.88 -17.43 23.08
C SER A 328 -4.49 -16.02 23.13
N VAL A 329 -4.27 -15.21 22.08
CA VAL A 329 -4.74 -13.83 22.00
C VAL A 329 -5.77 -13.59 20.91
N ALA A 330 -5.96 -14.52 19.97
CA ALA A 330 -6.88 -14.35 18.85
C ALA A 330 -8.35 -14.35 19.30
N ASP A 331 -9.10 -13.35 18.86
CA ASP A 331 -10.57 -13.31 18.99
C ASP A 331 -11.22 -14.28 17.99
N HIS A 332 -10.66 -14.32 16.77
CA HIS A 332 -11.09 -15.18 15.68
C HIS A 332 -9.90 -15.90 15.05
N VAL A 333 -10.08 -17.19 14.75
CA VAL A 333 -9.10 -18.00 14.02
C VAL A 333 -9.77 -18.54 12.76
N ILE A 334 -9.21 -18.17 11.60
CA ILE A 334 -9.71 -18.55 10.28
C ILE A 334 -8.66 -19.44 9.63
N ALA A 335 -8.97 -20.71 9.42
CA ALA A 335 -8.13 -21.62 8.67
C ALA A 335 -8.42 -21.50 7.17
N MET A 336 -7.38 -21.39 6.36
CA MET A 336 -7.47 -21.55 4.92
C MET A 336 -7.10 -22.98 4.55
N GLU A 337 -8.03 -23.70 3.93
CA GLU A 337 -7.84 -25.07 3.44
C GLU A 337 -8.33 -25.15 1.99
N GLU A 338 -7.48 -25.57 1.05
CA GLU A 338 -7.81 -25.63 -0.37
C GLU A 338 -8.46 -24.33 -0.89
N TYR A 339 -7.93 -23.18 -0.45
CA TYR A 339 -8.41 -21.83 -0.81
C TYR A 339 -9.78 -21.45 -0.26
N VAL A 340 -10.35 -22.26 0.65
CA VAL A 340 -11.63 -22.00 1.32
C VAL A 340 -11.39 -21.62 2.79
N PRO A 341 -11.96 -20.50 3.28
CA PRO A 341 -11.86 -20.12 4.68
C PRO A 341 -12.84 -20.92 5.57
N ARG A 342 -12.37 -21.32 6.75
CA ARG A 342 -13.17 -21.93 7.80
C ARG A 342 -12.91 -21.25 9.13
N SER A 343 -13.95 -20.87 9.85
CA SER A 343 -13.80 -20.47 11.26
C SER A 343 -13.45 -21.71 12.07
N ILE A 344 -12.29 -21.68 12.74
CA ILE A 344 -11.83 -22.75 13.64
C ILE A 344 -11.61 -22.21 15.06
N THR A 345 -12.31 -21.13 15.41
CA THR A 345 -12.11 -20.41 16.68
C THR A 345 -12.44 -21.30 17.89
N ALA A 346 -13.50 -22.12 17.80
CA ALA A 346 -13.88 -23.02 18.89
C ALA A 346 -12.90 -24.20 19.02
N GLU A 347 -12.45 -24.75 17.89
CA GLU A 347 -11.43 -25.80 17.85
C GLU A 347 -10.09 -25.27 18.42
N ALA A 348 -9.67 -24.06 18.04
CA ALA A 348 -8.48 -23.41 18.56
C ALA A 348 -8.51 -23.25 20.10
N ARG A 349 -9.65 -22.82 20.66
CA ARG A 349 -9.84 -22.75 22.12
C ARG A 349 -9.73 -24.13 22.78
N THR A 350 -10.28 -25.17 22.14
CA THR A 350 -10.17 -26.54 22.64
C THR A 350 -8.72 -27.02 22.67
N VAL A 351 -7.94 -26.74 21.61
CA VAL A 351 -6.51 -27.06 21.54
C VAL A 351 -5.74 -26.35 22.65
N LEU A 352 -6.01 -25.06 22.89
CA LEU A 352 -5.37 -24.31 23.99
C LEU A 352 -5.67 -24.90 25.38
N HIS A 353 -6.87 -25.45 25.59
CA HIS A 353 -7.19 -26.13 26.85
C HIS A 353 -6.41 -27.45 27.03
N GLN A 354 -6.16 -28.18 25.94
CA GLN A 354 -5.39 -29.43 25.96
C GLN A 354 -3.88 -29.20 26.01
N HIS A 355 -3.41 -28.15 25.35
CA HIS A 355 -2.02 -27.75 25.24
C HIS A 355 -1.89 -26.26 25.57
N PRO A 356 -1.84 -25.90 26.87
CA PRO A 356 -1.76 -24.53 27.29
C PRO A 356 -0.48 -23.86 26.79
N VAL A 357 -0.63 -22.66 26.22
CA VAL A 357 0.50 -21.80 25.89
C VAL A 357 0.62 -20.71 26.95
N ASN A 358 1.81 -20.58 27.53
CA ASN A 358 2.08 -19.58 28.56
C ASN A 358 2.59 -18.28 27.92
N VAL A 359 1.68 -17.50 27.34
CA VAL A 359 1.97 -16.12 26.93
C VAL A 359 1.46 -15.17 28.00
N MET A 360 2.37 -14.53 28.73
CA MET A 360 2.00 -13.46 29.65
C MET A 360 1.63 -12.22 28.84
N GLN A 361 0.36 -11.79 28.94
CA GLN A 361 -0.11 -10.55 28.32
C GLN A 361 0.25 -9.37 29.22
N ASP A 362 0.77 -8.32 28.60
CA ASP A 362 1.03 -7.09 29.32
C ASP A 362 -0.29 -6.35 29.59
N ALA A 363 -0.42 -5.78 30.78
CA ALA A 363 -1.59 -4.97 31.12
C ALA A 363 -1.64 -3.65 30.34
N GLU A 364 -0.46 -3.13 29.96
CA GLU A 364 -0.32 -1.87 29.25
C GLU A 364 0.53 -2.01 27.98
N TYR A 365 0.12 -1.31 26.93
CA TYR A 365 0.86 -1.28 25.69
C TYR A 365 2.20 -0.54 25.88
N GLY A 366 2.13 0.67 26.44
CA GLY A 366 3.24 1.59 26.57
C GLY A 366 2.90 2.96 25.99
N SER A 367 3.92 3.73 25.62
CA SER A 367 3.77 5.02 24.96
C SER A 367 3.50 4.88 23.46
N LEU A 368 2.80 5.87 22.91
CA LEU A 368 2.75 6.12 21.47
C LEU A 368 3.59 7.36 21.16
N PRO A 369 4.42 7.34 20.10
CA PRO A 369 5.18 8.51 19.70
C PRO A 369 4.26 9.60 19.14
N ALA A 370 4.70 10.85 19.32
CA ALA A 370 4.06 12.04 18.82
C ALA A 370 5.11 13.02 18.31
N ARG A 371 5.91 12.58 17.34
CA ARG A 371 7.03 13.32 16.77
C ARG A 371 6.53 14.32 15.73
N LYS A 372 7.19 15.48 15.72
CA LYS A 372 7.12 16.46 14.64
C LYS A 372 8.40 16.38 13.84
N PHE A 373 8.29 16.42 12.52
CA PHE A 373 9.44 16.36 11.65
C PHE A 373 9.69 17.69 10.96
N GLN A 374 10.95 17.91 10.59
CA GLN A 374 11.33 18.93 9.65
C GLN A 374 12.18 18.28 8.56
N VAL A 375 11.66 18.30 7.33
CA VAL A 375 12.43 17.89 6.14
C VAL A 375 13.22 19.10 5.66
N ASN A 376 14.55 18.96 5.56
CA ASN A 376 15.42 19.95 4.96
C ASN A 376 16.27 19.29 3.86
N LEU A 377 15.91 19.54 2.60
CA LEU A 377 16.66 19.06 1.43
C LEU A 377 17.58 20.15 0.86
N GLY A 378 18.02 21.10 1.68
CA GLY A 378 18.94 22.16 1.27
C GLY A 378 20.20 21.60 0.61
N GLY A 379 20.57 22.17 -0.55
CA GLY A 379 21.73 21.71 -1.33
C GLY A 379 21.48 20.44 -2.15
N GLN A 380 20.27 19.88 -2.15
CA GLN A 380 19.87 18.77 -3.02
C GLN A 380 19.01 19.24 -4.19
N ARG A 381 18.97 18.42 -5.26
CA ARG A 381 18.05 18.59 -6.37
C ARG A 381 16.65 18.16 -5.95
N SER A 382 15.63 18.65 -6.64
CA SER A 382 14.25 18.22 -6.44
C SER A 382 14.15 16.69 -6.50
N PRO A 383 13.60 16.03 -5.47
CA PRO A 383 13.40 14.59 -5.47
C PRO A 383 12.57 14.13 -6.66
N TYR A 384 12.86 12.95 -7.19
CA TYR A 384 12.07 12.37 -8.27
C TYR A 384 12.08 10.83 -8.24
N ALA A 385 10.93 10.22 -8.52
CA ALA A 385 10.79 8.78 -8.61
C ALA A 385 10.73 8.30 -10.07
N MET A 386 11.80 7.62 -10.51
CA MET A 386 11.84 6.92 -11.81
C MET A 386 11.11 5.57 -11.74
N ARG A 387 11.06 4.95 -10.55
CA ARG A 387 10.45 3.63 -10.29
C ARG A 387 9.67 3.64 -8.98
N LYS A 388 8.73 2.69 -8.80
CA LYS A 388 7.81 2.65 -7.65
C LYS A 388 8.53 2.60 -6.30
N GLY A 389 9.52 1.72 -6.18
CA GLY A 389 10.18 1.46 -4.89
C GLY A 389 11.30 2.42 -4.51
N PHE A 390 11.57 3.49 -5.27
CA PHE A 390 12.73 4.34 -5.00
C PHE A 390 12.54 5.79 -5.44
N ILE A 391 12.90 6.73 -4.55
CA ILE A 391 12.92 8.16 -4.81
C ILE A 391 14.37 8.64 -4.86
N SER A 392 14.82 9.16 -5.99
CA SER A 392 16.17 9.70 -6.12
C SER A 392 16.26 11.08 -5.49
N ILE A 393 17.30 11.28 -4.67
CA ILE A 393 17.60 12.55 -3.99
C ILE A 393 19.09 12.82 -4.16
N LYS A 394 19.44 13.62 -5.18
CA LYS A 394 20.83 13.85 -5.56
C LYS A 394 21.34 15.21 -5.07
N PRO A 395 22.63 15.34 -4.71
CA PRO A 395 23.21 16.64 -4.41
C PRO A 395 23.18 17.56 -5.64
N GLN A 396 23.12 18.88 -5.41
CA GLN A 396 23.19 19.88 -6.48
C GLN A 396 24.56 19.89 -7.14
N VAL A 397 25.62 19.83 -6.32
CA VAL A 397 27.01 19.74 -6.75
C VAL A 397 27.28 18.31 -7.23
N ARG A 398 27.68 18.15 -8.48
CA ARG A 398 28.12 16.85 -9.02
C ARG A 398 29.55 16.59 -8.59
N ASN A 399 29.83 15.45 -7.98
CA ASN A 399 31.17 14.89 -8.04
C ASN A 399 31.49 14.59 -9.52
N ALA A 400 32.68 14.94 -9.98
CA ALA A 400 33.06 14.80 -11.39
C ALA A 400 33.24 13.34 -11.85
N VAL A 401 33.12 12.40 -10.93
CA VAL A 401 33.27 10.96 -11.15
C VAL A 401 31.96 10.31 -10.69
N ASP A 402 31.19 9.77 -11.63
CA ASP A 402 30.15 8.80 -11.31
C ASP A 402 30.91 7.50 -10.97
N ASP A 403 31.10 7.20 -9.70
CA ASP A 403 31.61 5.89 -9.28
C ASP A 403 30.44 4.89 -9.36
N PRO A 404 30.46 3.92 -10.30
CA PRO A 404 29.39 2.95 -10.45
C PRO A 404 29.26 2.00 -9.25
N SER A 405 30.18 2.02 -8.29
CA SER A 405 30.09 1.28 -7.03
C SER A 405 29.32 2.03 -5.93
N GLU A 406 29.04 3.33 -6.09
CA GLU A 406 28.21 4.08 -5.16
C GLU A 406 26.73 3.72 -5.30
N ALA A 407 26.08 3.41 -4.17
CA ALA A 407 24.64 3.16 -4.15
C ALA A 407 23.86 4.40 -4.62
N GLU A 408 22.71 4.18 -5.26
CA GLU A 408 21.87 5.27 -5.74
C GLU A 408 21.48 6.18 -4.55
N ALA A 409 21.88 7.45 -4.59
CA ALA A 409 21.52 8.41 -3.56
C ALA A 409 20.01 8.68 -3.59
N GLY A 410 19.32 8.36 -2.49
CA GLY A 410 17.88 8.51 -2.41
C GLY A 410 17.26 7.76 -1.24
N LEU A 411 15.97 7.52 -1.39
CA LEU A 411 15.07 6.95 -0.41
C LEU A 411 14.46 5.66 -0.96
N ASP A 412 14.76 4.55 -0.30
CA ASP A 412 14.13 3.26 -0.57
C ASP A 412 12.76 3.20 0.11
N ILE A 413 11.73 2.96 -0.70
CA ILE A 413 10.33 2.78 -0.28
C ILE A 413 9.77 1.45 -0.79
N SER A 414 10.63 0.52 -1.19
CA SER A 414 10.23 -0.80 -1.69
C SER A 414 9.52 -1.64 -0.63
N GLY A 415 9.78 -1.40 0.66
CA GLY A 415 9.06 -2.01 1.78
C GLY A 415 7.66 -1.44 2.05
N LEU A 416 7.25 -0.38 1.35
CA LEU A 416 5.88 0.16 1.41
C LEU A 416 4.97 -0.58 0.43
N ASP A 417 4.58 -1.81 0.78
CA ASP A 417 3.84 -2.72 -0.09
C ASP A 417 2.50 -2.15 -0.59
N GLN A 418 1.89 -1.21 0.16
CA GLN A 418 0.61 -0.56 -0.17
C GLN A 418 0.73 0.62 -1.18
N LEU A 419 1.94 0.91 -1.67
CA LEU A 419 2.13 1.74 -2.86
C LEU A 419 1.91 0.88 -4.11
N VAL A 420 0.89 1.23 -4.91
CA VAL A 420 0.46 0.45 -6.08
C VAL A 420 0.92 1.06 -7.40
N GLU A 421 1.13 2.38 -7.45
CA GLU A 421 1.54 3.10 -8.67
C GLU A 421 2.79 3.96 -8.46
N VAL A 422 3.65 4.06 -9.49
CA VAL A 422 4.82 4.97 -9.47
C VAL A 422 4.43 6.44 -9.30
N GLY A 423 3.20 6.82 -9.70
CA GLY A 423 2.69 8.16 -9.50
C GLY A 423 2.53 8.54 -8.03
N GLN A 424 2.34 7.57 -7.13
CA GLN A 424 2.31 7.81 -5.69
C GLN A 424 3.73 8.10 -5.17
N SER A 425 4.72 7.35 -5.64
CA SER A 425 6.14 7.61 -5.35
C SER A 425 6.58 9.00 -5.84
N ARG A 426 6.07 9.44 -6.99
CA ARG A 426 6.28 10.80 -7.51
C ARG A 426 5.57 11.86 -6.68
N MET A 427 4.37 11.55 -6.17
CA MET A 427 3.65 12.43 -5.26
C MET A 427 4.41 12.61 -3.94
N ILE A 428 4.92 11.52 -3.35
CA ILE A 428 5.81 11.58 -2.17
C ILE A 428 7.04 12.43 -2.49
N ALA A 429 7.70 12.20 -3.63
CA ALA A 429 8.86 12.99 -4.05
C ALA A 429 8.55 14.49 -4.19
N ALA A 430 7.40 14.82 -4.77
CA ALA A 430 6.92 16.20 -4.90
C ALA A 430 6.66 16.82 -3.52
N ALA A 431 6.03 16.08 -2.61
CA ALA A 431 5.79 16.52 -1.24
C ALA A 431 7.12 16.78 -0.49
N LEU A 432 8.07 15.85 -0.54
CA LEU A 432 9.40 16.04 0.07
C LEU A 432 10.12 17.31 -0.42
N GLY A 433 9.89 17.71 -1.69
CA GLY A 433 10.43 18.93 -2.27
C GLY A 433 9.64 20.22 -1.98
N GLN A 434 8.42 20.14 -1.44
CA GLN A 434 7.53 21.27 -1.23
C GLN A 434 6.82 21.18 0.12
N LYS A 435 7.21 22.06 1.06
CA LYS A 435 6.70 22.05 2.44
C LYS A 435 5.17 22.10 2.53
N ASP A 436 4.52 22.92 1.70
CA ASP A 436 3.06 23.07 1.72
C ASP A 436 2.31 21.76 1.43
N LEU A 437 2.90 20.87 0.61
CA LEU A 437 2.32 19.55 0.33
C LEU A 437 2.55 18.56 1.47
N LEU A 438 3.64 18.70 2.25
CA LEU A 438 3.87 17.85 3.42
C LEU A 438 2.86 18.11 4.53
N ASP A 439 2.39 19.36 4.63
CA ASP A 439 1.42 19.78 5.64
C ASP A 439 -0.04 19.57 5.18
N ASP A 440 -0.27 19.14 3.93
CA ASP A 440 -1.61 18.92 3.36
C ASP A 440 -2.20 17.57 3.78
N ALA A 441 -3.21 17.61 4.65
CA ALA A 441 -3.92 16.43 5.14
C ALA A 441 -4.87 15.79 4.11
N GLY A 442 -5.05 16.38 2.92
CA GLY A 442 -6.02 15.94 1.91
C GLY A 442 -5.43 15.26 0.66
N LEU A 443 -4.11 15.00 0.63
CA LEU A 443 -3.42 14.40 -0.52
C LEU A 443 -3.89 12.99 -0.90
N ASP A 444 -4.67 12.35 -0.04
CA ASP A 444 -5.26 11.03 -0.22
C ASP A 444 -6.65 11.06 -0.87
N HIS A 445 -7.36 12.18 -0.75
CA HIS A 445 -8.72 12.36 -1.26
C HIS A 445 -8.77 13.16 -2.57
N CYS A 446 -7.97 14.24 -2.67
CA CYS A 446 -7.97 15.09 -3.85
C CYS A 446 -6.63 15.79 -4.01
N LEU A 447 -6.07 15.74 -5.22
CA LEU A 447 -4.84 16.44 -5.53
C LEU A 447 -5.12 17.88 -5.99
N PRO A 448 -4.33 18.88 -5.55
CA PRO A 448 -4.48 20.24 -6.03
C PRO A 448 -4.33 20.36 -7.55
N VAL A 449 -5.29 21.01 -8.20
CA VAL A 449 -5.28 21.29 -9.65
C VAL A 449 -4.05 22.12 -10.04
N SER A 450 -3.52 22.92 -9.11
CA SER A 450 -2.32 23.76 -9.29
C SER A 450 -1.02 22.97 -9.48
N LEU A 451 -0.99 21.68 -9.13
CA LEU A 451 0.18 20.84 -9.39
C LEU A 451 0.43 20.79 -10.90
N PRO A 452 1.65 21.02 -11.41
CA PRO A 452 1.86 21.14 -12.86
C PRO A 452 2.04 19.79 -13.58
N HIS A 453 2.35 18.72 -12.85
CA HIS A 453 2.71 17.43 -13.42
C HIS A 453 1.48 16.55 -13.67
N GLY A 454 1.49 15.81 -14.78
CA GLY A 454 0.40 14.90 -15.20
C GLY A 454 0.57 13.46 -14.73
N ASP A 455 1.49 13.19 -13.82
CA ASP A 455 1.91 11.85 -13.43
C ASP A 455 1.99 11.64 -11.91
N LEU A 456 1.22 12.44 -11.18
CA LEU A 456 1.06 12.36 -9.73
C LEU A 456 -0.23 11.62 -9.39
N VAL A 457 -0.16 10.78 -8.37
CA VAL A 457 -1.28 9.96 -7.87
C VAL A 457 -1.35 10.14 -6.36
N ALA A 458 -2.57 10.25 -5.84
CA ALA A 458 -2.83 10.46 -4.43
C ALA A 458 -2.19 9.38 -3.54
N VAL A 459 -1.72 9.80 -2.38
CA VAL A 459 -1.02 8.97 -1.41
C VAL A 459 -1.59 9.20 -0.02
N ARG A 460 -1.79 8.14 0.76
CA ARG A 460 -2.29 8.29 2.13
C ARG A 460 -1.22 8.97 2.99
N ARG A 461 -1.68 9.72 3.99
CA ARG A 461 -0.77 10.27 5.02
C ARG A 461 0.11 9.19 5.67
N LEU A 462 -0.39 7.96 5.76
CA LEU A 462 0.31 6.79 6.29
C LEU A 462 1.55 6.47 5.45
N GLU A 463 1.42 6.35 4.12
CA GLU A 463 2.57 6.10 3.25
C GLU A 463 3.53 7.31 3.16
N LEU A 464 2.99 8.53 3.18
CA LEU A 464 3.82 9.74 3.18
C LEU A 464 4.70 9.80 4.45
N ALA A 465 4.09 9.62 5.62
CA ALA A 465 4.81 9.61 6.89
C ALA A 465 5.77 8.41 7.00
N ALA A 466 5.41 7.25 6.46
CA ALA A 466 6.28 6.10 6.39
C ALA A 466 7.51 6.37 5.49
N ALA A 467 7.34 7.06 4.36
CA ALA A 467 8.44 7.47 3.50
C ALA A 467 9.35 8.50 4.20
N VAL A 468 8.78 9.51 4.87
CA VAL A 468 9.54 10.49 5.66
C VAL A 468 10.33 9.80 6.78
N SER A 469 9.76 8.79 7.43
CA SER A 469 10.42 8.03 8.51
C SER A 469 11.57 7.13 8.03
N ARG A 470 11.72 6.93 6.72
CA ARG A 470 12.84 6.21 6.09
C ARG A 470 13.92 7.15 5.55
N LEU A 471 13.67 8.46 5.53
CA LEU A 471 14.60 9.47 5.02
C LEU A 471 15.80 9.61 5.95
N ARG A 472 17.00 9.33 5.44
CA ARG A 472 18.25 9.51 6.18
C ARG A 472 18.53 11.00 6.40
N GLY A 473 18.91 11.38 7.61
CA GLY A 473 19.22 12.77 7.98
C GLY A 473 18.01 13.69 8.22
N VAL A 474 16.79 13.14 8.30
CA VAL A 474 15.62 13.90 8.74
C VAL A 474 15.72 14.28 10.22
N VAL A 475 15.20 15.45 10.59
CA VAL A 475 15.19 15.91 12.00
C VAL A 475 13.79 15.73 12.58
N PHE A 476 13.70 15.00 13.68
CA PHE A 476 12.47 14.85 14.48
C PHE A 476 12.60 15.58 15.82
N THR A 477 11.48 16.09 16.32
CA THR A 477 11.31 16.74 17.62
C THR A 477 10.09 16.14 18.33
N HIS A 478 10.07 16.13 19.66
CA HIS A 478 8.99 15.56 20.48
C HIS A 478 8.16 16.65 21.15
#